data_AF-A0A2M6ZSN5-F1
#
_entry.id   AF-A0A2M6ZSN5-F1
#
_cell.length_a   1.000
_cell.length_b   1.000
_cell.length_c   1.000
_cell.angle_alpha   90.00
_cell.angle_beta   90.00
_cell.angle_gamma   90.00
#
_symmetry.space_group_name_H-M   'P 1'
#
loop_
_entity.id
_entity.type
_entity.pdbx_description
1 polymer ?
#
loop_
_entity_poly.entity_id
_entity_poly.type
_entity_poly.pdbx_seq_one_letter_code
_entity_poly.pdbx_strand_id
1 'polypeptide(L)' 'MEQWTEYGNRISRYLRTETFPLAIKLFKSGEAIPAKLRKPRVRLGLCTMFNISRRTGESLWGTARDIYCFGPAILGMLD' A
#
# COMPACT_ATOMS: atom_id res chain seq x y z
N MET A 1 33.60 12.74 -1.75
CA MET A 1 32.30 12.29 -1.19
C MET A 1 31.14 12.59 -2.13
N GLU A 2 31.14 13.71 -2.84
CA GLU A 2 30.06 14.14 -3.74
C GLU A 2 29.64 13.09 -4.78
N GLN A 3 30.59 12.39 -5.40
CA GLN A 3 30.30 11.32 -6.37
C GLN A 3 29.53 10.13 -5.77
N TRP A 4 29.86 9.73 -4.53
CA TRP A 4 29.15 8.65 -3.84
C TRP A 4 27.71 9.05 -3.48
N THR A 5 27.53 10.30 -3.05
CA THR A 5 26.20 10.87 -2.80
C THR A 5 25.36 10.87 -4.06
N GLU A 6 25.93 11.28 -5.20
CA GLU A 6 25.23 11.29 -6.49
C GLU A 6 24.82 9.87 -6.92
N TYR A 7 25.71 8.89 -6.82
CA TYR A 7 25.35 7.50 -7.14
C TYR A 7 24.28 6.94 -6.19
N GLY A 8 24.37 7.23 -4.89
CA GLY A 8 23.35 6.86 -3.91
C GLY A 8 21.99 7.44 -4.28
N ASN A 9 21.92 8.73 -4.61
CA ASN A 9 20.68 9.40 -5.02
C ASN A 9 20.07 8.78 -6.27
N ARG A 10 20.90 8.45 -7.28
CA ARG A 10 20.44 7.81 -8.52
C ARG A 10 19.87 6.43 -8.23
N ILE A 11 20.57 5.61 -7.44
CA ILE A 11 20.09 4.27 -7.04
C ILE A 11 18.76 4.37 -6.31
N SER A 12 18.65 5.24 -5.29
CA SER A 12 17.41 5.41 -4.54
C SER A 12 16.26 5.93 -5.40
N ARG A 13 16.54 6.81 -6.37
CA ARG A 13 15.53 7.34 -7.29
C ARG A 13 14.93 6.27 -8.20
N TYR A 14 15.78 5.41 -8.77
CA TYR A 14 15.36 4.41 -9.76
C TYR A 14 14.91 3.09 -9.13
N LEU A 15 15.64 2.58 -8.15
CA LEU A 15 15.38 1.28 -7.55
C LEU A 15 14.49 1.35 -6.30
N ARG A 16 14.47 2.50 -5.60
CA ARG A 16 13.69 2.72 -4.37
C ARG A 16 13.90 1.60 -3.34
N THR A 17 15.17 1.26 -3.09
CA THR A 17 15.61 0.14 -2.24
C THR A 17 15.07 0.17 -0.80
N GLU A 18 14.62 1.32 -0.33
CA GLU A 18 14.00 1.51 0.99
C GLU A 18 12.56 1.00 1.07
N THR A 19 11.94 0.62 -0.07
CA THR A 19 10.55 0.18 -0.10
C THR A 19 10.32 -1.04 -0.99
N PHE A 20 9.38 -1.87 -0.61
CA PHE A 20 8.86 -2.95 -1.45
C PHE A 20 7.93 -2.40 -2.54
N PRO A 21 7.94 -2.99 -3.75
CA PRO A 21 6.94 -2.68 -4.78
C PRO A 21 5.54 -3.02 -4.26
N LEU A 22 4.55 -2.20 -4.62
CA LEU A 22 3.17 -2.35 -4.18
C LEU A 22 2.28 -2.75 -5.35
N ALA A 23 1.60 -3.89 -5.23
CA ALA A 23 0.50 -4.28 -6.10
C ALA A 23 -0.84 -4.03 -5.39
N ILE A 24 -1.82 -3.50 -6.12
CA ILE A 24 -3.18 -3.25 -5.61
C ILE A 24 -4.15 -4.09 -6.43
N LYS A 25 -5.00 -4.85 -5.76
CA LYS A 25 -6.10 -5.62 -6.37
C LYS A 25 -7.41 -5.21 -5.71
N LEU A 26 -8.40 -4.86 -6.52
CA LEU A 26 -9.78 -4.73 -6.08
C LEU A 26 -10.46 -6.09 -6.17
N PHE A 27 -11.08 -6.52 -5.09
CA PHE A 27 -11.82 -7.78 -5.01
C PHE A 27 -13.30 -7.51 -5.27
N LYS A 28 -13.97 -8.41 -6.00
CA LYS A 28 -15.43 -8.33 -6.15
C LYS A 28 -16.11 -8.73 -4.84
N SER A 29 -17.34 -8.27 -4.65
CA SER A 29 -18.17 -8.73 -3.53
C SER A 29 -18.31 -10.26 -3.58
N GLY A 30 -18.12 -10.92 -2.43
CA GLY A 30 -18.14 -12.39 -2.31
C GLY A 30 -16.87 -13.10 -2.76
N GLU A 31 -15.87 -12.42 -3.33
CA GLU A 31 -14.58 -13.02 -3.67
C GLU A 31 -13.78 -13.36 -2.41
N ALA A 32 -13.14 -14.53 -2.38
CA ALA A 32 -12.34 -14.96 -1.25
C ALA A 32 -11.07 -14.10 -1.11
N ILE A 33 -10.85 -13.58 0.10
CA ILE A 33 -9.64 -12.85 0.43
C ILE A 33 -8.54 -13.84 0.83
N PRO A 34 -7.32 -13.75 0.28
CA PRO A 34 -6.25 -14.67 0.64
C PRO A 34 -5.88 -14.54 2.12
N ALA A 35 -5.73 -15.68 2.81
CA ALA A 35 -5.51 -15.74 4.26
C ALA A 35 -4.25 -15.00 4.75
N LYS A 36 -3.25 -14.84 3.89
CA LYS A 36 -2.00 -14.12 4.20
C LYS A 36 -2.19 -12.59 4.28
N LEU A 37 -3.31 -12.04 3.82
CA LEU A 37 -3.56 -10.61 3.90
C LEU A 37 -4.11 -10.28 5.29
N ARG A 38 -3.49 -9.30 5.94
CA ARG A 38 -3.90 -8.83 7.25
C ARG A 38 -4.96 -7.74 7.13
N LYS A 39 -6.04 -7.84 7.91
CA LYS A 39 -7.01 -6.76 8.05
C LYS A 39 -6.47 -5.70 9.03
N PRO A 40 -6.65 -4.39 8.79
CA PRO A 40 -6.25 -3.38 9.77
C PRO A 40 -7.13 -3.48 11.03
N ARG A 41 -6.53 -3.26 12.20
CA ARG A 41 -7.22 -3.31 13.50
C ARG A 41 -8.00 -2.01 13.80
N VAL A 42 -7.65 -0.93 13.12
CA VAL A 42 -8.25 0.39 13.23
C VAL A 42 -8.51 0.92 11.83
N ARG A 43 -9.40 1.90 11.69
CA ARG A 43 -9.60 2.55 10.39
C ARG A 43 -8.34 3.30 9.96
N LEU A 44 -7.92 3.12 8.72
CA LEU A 44 -6.70 3.74 8.17
C LEU A 44 -7.01 4.50 6.88
N GLY A 45 -6.19 5.49 6.53
CA GLY A 45 -6.23 6.07 5.19
C GLY A 45 -5.64 5.08 4.19
N LEU A 46 -6.11 5.09 2.94
CA LEU A 46 -5.52 4.27 1.87
C LEU A 46 -4.02 4.49 1.72
N CYS A 47 -3.57 5.75 1.77
CA CYS A 47 -2.15 6.10 1.72
C CYS A 47 -1.36 5.47 2.89
N THR A 48 -1.96 5.42 4.09
CA THR A 48 -1.34 4.79 5.25
C THR A 48 -1.24 3.27 5.07
N MET A 49 -2.29 2.63 4.55
CA MET A 49 -2.27 1.20 4.21
C MET A 49 -1.16 0.90 3.19
N PHE A 50 -1.07 1.70 2.12
CA PHE A 50 -0.04 1.54 1.09
C PHE A 50 1.37 1.72 1.65
N ASN A 51 1.57 2.71 2.52
CA ASN A 51 2.86 2.96 3.16
C ASN A 51 3.29 1.82 4.09
N ILE A 52 2.34 1.22 4.84
CA ILE A 52 2.64 0.04 5.66
C ILE A 52 3.15 -1.07 4.74
N SER A 53 2.41 -1.44 3.70
CA SER A 53 2.83 -2.50 2.77
C SER A 53 4.17 -2.21 2.09
N ARG A 54 4.41 -0.96 1.66
CA ARG A 54 5.69 -0.56 1.05
C ARG A 54 6.87 -0.62 2.01
N ARG A 55 6.68 -0.36 3.31
CA ARG A 55 7.80 -0.32 4.28
C ARG A 55 8.04 -1.64 4.99
N THR A 56 6.99 -2.43 5.23
CA THR A 56 7.09 -3.67 6.01
C THR A 56 7.06 -4.92 5.14
N GLY A 57 6.60 -4.82 3.88
CA GLY A 57 6.35 -5.97 3.02
C GLY A 57 5.06 -6.72 3.37
N GLU A 58 4.31 -6.29 4.40
CA GLU A 58 3.04 -6.91 4.77
C GLU A 58 1.94 -6.62 3.75
N SER A 59 1.16 -7.63 3.38
CA SER A 59 -0.02 -7.43 2.54
C SER A 59 -1.24 -7.13 3.41
N LEU A 60 -1.94 -6.03 3.09
CA LEU A 60 -3.14 -5.60 3.78
C LEU A 60 -4.37 -5.76 2.90
N TRP A 61 -5.53 -6.01 3.51
CA TRP A 61 -6.84 -5.89 2.86
C TRP A 61 -7.80 -5.08 3.72
N GLY A 62 -8.81 -4.50 3.09
CA GLY A 62 -9.85 -3.76 3.78
C GLY A 62 -11.04 -3.47 2.86
N THR A 63 -12.15 -3.11 3.48
CA THR A 63 -13.39 -2.65 2.84
C THR A 63 -13.50 -1.13 2.94
N ALA A 64 -14.51 -0.53 2.32
CA ALA A 64 -14.78 0.91 2.45
C ALA A 64 -14.92 1.35 3.92
N ARG A 65 -15.44 0.48 4.79
CA ARG A 65 -15.60 0.75 6.23
C ARG A 65 -14.27 0.82 7.00
N ASP A 66 -13.26 0.12 6.52
CA ASP A 66 -11.92 0.11 7.12
C ASP A 66 -11.10 1.36 6.74
N ILE A 67 -11.62 2.17 5.81
CA ILE A 67 -10.93 3.34 5.26
C ILE A 67 -11.65 4.63 5.70
N TYR A 68 -10.92 5.61 6.22
CA TYR A 68 -11.53 6.87 6.71
C TYR A 68 -11.51 8.03 5.71
N CYS A 69 -10.73 7.94 4.63
CA CYS A 69 -10.64 8.99 3.62
C CYS A 69 -11.60 8.76 2.46
N PHE A 70 -11.67 9.72 1.52
CA PHE A 70 -12.51 9.63 0.31
C PHE A 70 -12.01 8.63 -0.74
N GLY A 71 -10.84 8.02 -0.55
CA GLY A 71 -10.25 7.13 -1.55
C GLY A 71 -11.08 5.89 -1.94
N PRO A 72 -11.93 5.27 -1.09
CA PRO A 72 -12.83 4.20 -1.52
C PRO A 72 -13.78 4.63 -2.64
N ALA A 73 -14.30 5.86 -2.58
CA ALA A 73 -15.17 6.39 -3.62
C ALA A 73 -14.43 6.54 -4.97
N ILE A 74 -13.18 7.01 -4.93
CA ILE A 74 -12.32 7.13 -6.13
C ILE A 74 -12.01 5.74 -6.72
N LEU A 75 -11.87 4.72 -5.87
CA LEU A 75 -11.63 3.34 -6.28
C LEU A 75 -12.92 2.59 -6.68
N GLY A 76 -14.07 3.26 -6.70
CA GLY A 76 -15.35 2.65 -7.04
C GLY A 76 -15.88 1.67 -5.99
N MET A 77 -15.36 1.74 -4.76
CA MET A 77 -15.83 0.96 -3.60
C MET A 77 -16.99 1.69 -2.91
N LEU A 78 -18.02 2.01 -3.69
CA LEU A 78 -19.27 2.61 -3.18
C LEU A 78 -20.21 1.46 -2.80
N ASP A 79 -20.65 1.48 -1.55
CA ASP A 79 -21.66 0.57 -1.00
C ASP A 79 -23.05 0.89 -1.58
#